data_AF-A0A6J4DZE9-F1
#
_entry.id   AF-A0A6J4DZE9-F1
#
_cell.length_a   1.000
_cell.length_b   1.000
_cell.length_c   1.000
_cell.angle_alpha   90.00
_cell.angle_beta   90.00
_cell.angle_gamma   90.00
#
_symmetry.space_group_name_H-M   'P 1'
#
loop_
_entity.id
_entity.type
_entity.pdbx_description
1 polymer ?
#
loop_
_entity_poly.entity_id
_entity_poly.type
_entity_poly.pdbx_seq_one_letter_code
_entity_poly.pdbx_strand_id
1 'polypeptide(L)'
;MGLFGEVTQNTQRAYESGKRTPDIQYLENLERNNIDIMYALSGRREQENCLREDENELVWLYRTLPEALKSKVARIISALND
;
A
#
# COMPACT_ATOMS: atom_id res chain seq x y z
N MET A 1 11.39 23.32 0.51
CA MET A 1 10.90 22.27 -0.43
C MET A 1 9.59 21.73 0.10
N GLY A 2 8.63 21.38 -0.77
CA GLY A 2 7.49 20.52 -0.40
C GLY A 2 8.02 19.09 -0.29
N LEU A 3 8.04 18.56 0.92
CA LEU A 3 8.98 17.50 1.34
C LEU A 3 8.87 16.16 0.59
N PHE A 4 7.73 15.84 -0.02
CA PHE A 4 7.50 14.50 -0.58
C PHE A 4 7.21 14.48 -2.09
N GLY A 5 6.64 15.55 -2.65
CA GLY A 5 6.33 15.62 -4.08
C GLY A 5 7.47 16.19 -4.95
N GLU A 6 8.62 16.53 -4.34
CA GLU A 6 9.76 17.23 -4.96
C GLU A 6 9.40 18.54 -5.68
N VAL A 7 8.26 19.14 -5.33
CA VAL A 7 7.82 20.42 -5.87
C VAL A 7 8.02 21.54 -4.85
N THR A 8 7.85 22.79 -5.31
CA THR A 8 7.83 23.94 -4.39
C THR A 8 6.60 23.88 -3.49
N GLN A 9 6.70 24.45 -2.28
CA GLN A 9 5.57 24.49 -1.33
C GLN A 9 4.33 25.17 -1.93
N ASN A 10 4.53 26.20 -2.77
CA ASN A 10 3.43 26.88 -3.47
C ASN A 10 2.74 25.96 -4.48
N THR A 11 3.52 25.14 -5.20
CA THR A 11 2.97 24.15 -6.15
C THR A 11 2.17 23.09 -5.41
N GLN A 12 2.72 22.56 -4.31
CA GLN A 12 2.01 21.60 -3.46
C GLN A 12 0.69 22.18 -2.93
N ARG A 13 0.70 23.42 -2.40
CA ARG A 13 -0.54 24.10 -1.97
C ARG A 13 -1.54 24.28 -3.11
N ALA A 14 -1.09 24.52 -4.34
CA ALA A 14 -1.99 24.64 -5.49
C ALA A 14 -2.67 23.31 -5.82
N TYR A 15 -1.94 22.19 -5.70
CA TYR A 15 -2.49 20.84 -5.84
C TYR A 15 -3.48 20.51 -4.72
N GLU A 16 -3.08 20.72 -3.47
CA GLU A 16 -3.90 20.39 -2.28
C GLU A 16 -5.16 21.25 -2.15
N SER A 17 -5.15 22.47 -2.69
CA SER A 17 -6.34 23.34 -2.73
C SER A 17 -7.21 23.15 -3.97
N GLY A 18 -6.86 22.21 -4.87
CA GLY A 18 -7.57 21.96 -6.12
C GLY A 18 -7.45 23.06 -7.17
N LYS A 19 -6.62 24.08 -6.93
CA LYS A 19 -6.37 25.17 -7.90
C LYS A 19 -5.59 24.71 -9.13
N ARG A 20 -4.90 23.58 -9.02
CA ARG A 20 -4.16 22.95 -10.11
C ARG A 20 -4.24 21.42 -9.94
N THR A 21 -4.27 20.70 -11.06
CA THR A 21 -4.20 19.23 -11.04
C THR A 21 -2.74 18.78 -10.88
N PRO A 22 -2.44 17.86 -9.95
CA PRO A 22 -1.12 17.24 -9.85
C PRO A 22 -0.78 16.46 -11.12
N ASP A 23 0.49 16.51 -11.53
CA ASP A 23 1.01 15.71 -12.63
C ASP A 23 1.46 14.32 -12.16
N ILE A 24 1.74 13.43 -13.11
CA ILE A 24 2.13 12.05 -12.80
C ILE A 24 3.47 11.98 -12.05
N GLN A 25 4.41 12.89 -12.33
CA GLN A 25 5.71 12.93 -11.66
C GLN A 25 5.57 13.27 -10.17
N TYR A 26 4.68 14.20 -9.84
CA TYR A 26 4.32 14.52 -8.47
C TYR A 26 3.74 13.29 -7.74
N LEU A 27 2.84 12.54 -8.39
CA LEU A 27 2.25 11.34 -7.80
C LEU A 27 3.27 10.21 -7.60
N GLU A 28 4.15 9.96 -8.58
CA GLU A 28 5.26 9.00 -8.45
C GLU A 28 6.19 9.35 -7.29
N ASN A 29 6.50 10.65 -7.11
CA ASN A 29 7.35 11.10 -6.02
C ASN A 29 6.70 10.89 -4.65
N LEU A 30 5.39 11.09 -4.54
CA LEU A 30 4.66 10.73 -3.33
C LEU A 30 4.72 9.21 -3.06
N GLU A 31 4.55 8.37 -4.09
CA GLU A 31 4.59 6.91 -3.96
C GLU A 31 5.96 6.42 -3.47
N ARG A 32 7.06 6.96 -4.05
CA ARG A 32 8.44 6.67 -3.61
C ARG A 32 8.69 7.01 -2.14
N ASN A 33 7.90 7.91 -1.58
CA ASN A 33 7.92 8.28 -0.16
C ASN A 33 6.92 7.46 0.70
N ASN A 34 6.46 6.31 0.20
CA ASN A 34 5.50 5.41 0.84
C ASN A 34 4.14 6.04 1.15
N ILE A 35 3.72 7.04 0.36
CA ILE A 35 2.38 7.61 0.44
C ILE A 35 1.46 6.78 -0.44
N ASP A 36 0.34 6.32 0.13
CA ASP A 36 -0.73 5.65 -0.60
C ASP A 36 -1.44 6.65 -1.52
N ILE A 37 -1.11 6.59 -2.82
CA ILE A 37 -1.65 7.49 -3.85
C ILE A 37 -3.14 7.25 -4.06
N MET A 38 -3.61 6.00 -3.95
CA MET A 38 -5.03 5.70 -4.12
C MET A 38 -5.83 6.34 -2.99
N TYR A 39 -5.33 6.29 -1.76
CA TYR A 39 -5.92 7.02 -0.64
C TYR A 39 -5.88 8.53 -0.84
N ALA A 40 -4.75 9.08 -1.29
CA ALA A 40 -4.59 10.52 -1.51
C ALA A 40 -5.57 11.07 -2.56
N LEU A 41 -5.86 10.29 -3.61
CA LEU A 41 -6.77 10.69 -4.69
C LEU A 41 -8.25 10.43 -4.36
N SER A 42 -8.56 9.30 -3.73
CA SER A 42 -9.94 8.86 -3.52
C SER A 42 -10.51 9.21 -2.14
N GLY A 43 -9.65 9.52 -1.16
CA GLY A 43 -10.00 9.66 0.25
C GLY A 43 -10.45 8.35 0.92
N ARG A 44 -10.42 7.23 0.19
CA ARG A 44 -10.82 5.90 0.68
C ARG A 44 -9.57 5.07 0.86
N ARG A 45 -9.34 4.59 2.08
CA ARG A 45 -8.33 3.55 2.27
C ARG A 45 -8.91 2.29 1.64
N GLU A 46 -8.17 1.64 0.75
CA GLU A 46 -8.53 0.30 0.33
C GLU A 46 -8.48 -0.60 1.56
N GLN A 47 -9.65 -0.89 2.14
CA GLN A 47 -9.77 -1.88 3.20
C GLN A 47 -9.65 -3.31 2.66
N GLU A 48 -9.81 -3.50 1.34
CA GLU A 48 -9.69 -4.82 0.70
C GLU A 48 -8.28 -5.43 0.83
N ASN A 49 -7.25 -4.61 1.01
CA ASN A 49 -5.87 -5.08 1.19
C ASN A 49 -5.44 -5.17 2.66
N CYS A 50 -6.32 -4.80 3.60
CA CYS A 50 -6.05 -4.93 5.03
C CYS A 50 -6.52 -6.30 5.49
N LEU A 51 -5.57 -7.19 5.77
CA LEU A 51 -5.86 -8.45 6.45
C LEU A 51 -6.54 -8.14 7.80
N ARG A 52 -7.60 -8.89 8.11
CA ARG A 52 -8.19 -8.92 9.45
C ARG A 52 -7.16 -9.43 10.46
N GLU A 53 -7.43 -9.26 11.75
CA GLU A 53 -6.46 -9.62 12.80
C GLU A 53 -6.05 -11.10 12.78
N ASP A 54 -7.04 -11.98 12.56
CA ASP A 54 -6.85 -13.42 12.37
C ASP A 54 -6.06 -13.75 11.09
N GLU A 55 -6.37 -13.08 9.98
CA GLU A 55 -5.63 -13.23 8.72
C GLU A 55 -4.18 -12.72 8.83
N ASN A 56 -3.95 -11.64 9.57
CA ASN A 56 -2.62 -11.10 9.84
C ASN A 56 -1.80 -12.05 10.69
N GLU A 57 -2.38 -12.64 11.74
CA GLU A 57 -1.72 -13.63 12.58
C GLU A 57 -1.32 -14.85 11.75
N LEU A 58 -2.22 -15.34 10.88
CA LEU A 58 -1.94 -16.44 9.95
C LEU A 58 -0.78 -16.11 9.00
N VAL A 59 -0.78 -14.93 8.39
CA VAL A 59 0.29 -14.49 7.49
C VAL A 59 1.62 -14.31 8.22
N TRP A 60 1.60 -13.78 9.44
CA TRP A 60 2.79 -13.64 10.27
C TRP A 60 3.38 -15.00 10.62
N LEU A 61 2.56 -15.94 11.13
CA LEU A 61 2.97 -17.31 11.41
C LEU A 61 3.55 -17.97 10.16
N TYR A 62 2.87 -17.89 9.02
CA TYR A 62 3.36 -18.44 7.77
C TYR A 62 4.73 -17.88 7.36
N ARG A 63 4.94 -16.56 7.48
CA ARG A 63 6.21 -15.90 7.13
C ARG A 63 7.38 -16.35 7.99
N THR A 64 7.14 -16.71 9.25
CA THR A 64 8.19 -17.17 10.19
C THR A 64 8.58 -18.64 10.01
N LEU A 65 7.80 -19.42 9.25
CA LEU A 65 8.10 -20.83 9.01
C LEU A 65 9.36 -21.02 8.12
N PRO A 66 10.13 -22.10 8.36
CA PRO A 66 11.09 -22.60 7.38
C PRO A 66 10.43 -22.90 6.02
N GLU A 67 11.16 -22.69 4.92
CA GLU A 67 10.63 -22.90 3.56
C GLU A 67 10.06 -24.31 3.33
N ALA A 68 10.72 -25.33 3.87
CA ALA A 68 10.25 -26.72 3.79
C ALA A 68 8.90 -26.96 4.49
N LEU A 69 8.51 -26.10 5.44
CA LEU A 69 7.21 -26.16 6.12
C LEU A 69 6.18 -25.30 5.39
N LYS A 70 6.57 -24.15 4.82
CA LYS A 70 5.68 -23.32 3.98
C LYS A 70 5.09 -24.12 2.82
N SER A 71 5.91 -24.91 2.12
CA SER A 71 5.45 -25.75 1.01
C SER A 71 4.44 -26.82 1.45
N LYS A 72 4.57 -27.34 2.68
CA LYS A 72 3.61 -28.32 3.23
C LYS A 72 2.30 -27.65 3.58
N VAL A 73 2.36 -26.49 4.24
CA VAL A 73 1.17 -25.69 4.60
C VAL A 73 0.40 -25.30 3.34
N ALA A 74 1.08 -24.80 2.31
CA ALA A 74 0.45 -24.45 1.03
C ALA A 74 -0.29 -25.65 0.40
N ARG A 75 0.31 -26.84 0.47
CA ARG A 75 -0.25 -28.07 -0.10
C ARG A 75 -1.44 -28.62 0.71
N ILE A 76 -1.46 -28.41 2.03
CA ILE A 76 -2.61 -28.73 2.87
C ILE A 76 -3.76 -27.77 2.57
N ILE A 77 -3.49 -26.46 2.53
CA ILE A 77 -4.49 -25.43 2.24
C ILE A 77 -5.11 -25.67 0.86
N SER A 78 -4.31 -25.99 -0.16
CA SER A 78 -4.84 -26.29 -1.50
C SER A 78 -5.74 -27.50 -1.49
N ALA A 79 -5.35 -28.57 -0.79
CA ALA A 79 -6.15 -29.81 -0.70
C ALA A 79 -7.46 -29.64 0.09
N LEU A 80 -7.55 -28.64 0.97
CA LEU A 80 -8.77 -28.31 1.70
C LEU A 80 -9.75 -27.43 0.90
N ASN A 81 -9.28 -26.86 -0.21
CA ASN A 81 -10.05 -25.95 -1.06
C ASN A 81 -10.57 -26.62 -2.35
N ASP A 82 -10.24 -27.91 -2.55
CA ASP A 82 -10.77 -28.80 -3.59
C ASP A 82 -11.94 -29.64 -3.02
#